data_AF-A0A6I0S8T7-F1
#
_entry.id   AF-A0A6I0S8T7-F1
#
_cell.length_a   1.000
_cell.length_b   1.000
_cell.length_c   1.000
_cell.angle_alpha   90.00
_cell.angle_beta   90.00
_cell.angle_gamma   90.00
#
_symmetry.space_group_name_H-M   'P 1'
#
loop_
_entity.id
_entity.type
_entity.pdbx_description
1 polymer ?
#
loop_
_entity_poly.entity_id
_entity_poly.type
_entity_poly.pdbx_seq_one_letter_code
_entity_poly.pdbx_strand_id
1 'polypeptide(L)'
;MKIDFRKIEVTDIEGNKSAFDISKELGNTIYQKTADLGELELAQRIYKNGEVELSSDEAERIKEYVRTNFVAVVQIAVNETLAKE
;
A
#
# COMPACT_ATOMS: atom_id res chain seq x y z
N MET A 1 9.31 -3.28 8.90
CA MET A 1 7.90 -3.30 9.34
C MET A 1 7.14 -4.34 8.53
N LYS A 2 6.17 -5.05 9.14
CA LYS A 2 5.40 -6.10 8.45
C LYS A 2 3.99 -5.61 8.17
N ILE A 3 3.59 -5.53 6.90
CA ILE A 3 2.32 -4.92 6.50
C ILE A 3 1.48 -5.90 5.68
N ASP A 4 0.19 -6.06 6.03
CA ASP A 4 -0.80 -6.82 5.26
C ASP A 4 -1.71 -5.87 4.45
N PHE A 5 -1.37 -5.65 3.18
CA PHE A 5 -2.13 -4.81 2.25
C PHE A 5 -3.49 -5.41 1.86
N ARG A 6 -3.80 -6.65 2.28
CA ARG A 6 -5.12 -7.26 2.07
C ARG A 6 -6.15 -6.81 3.09
N LYS A 7 -5.71 -6.11 4.14
CA LYS A 7 -6.52 -5.75 5.32
C LYS A 7 -6.36 -4.28 5.70
N ILE A 8 -6.28 -3.40 4.71
CA ILE A 8 -6.21 -1.96 4.97
C ILE A 8 -7.56 -1.48 5.50
N GLU A 9 -7.57 -1.00 6.74
CA GLU A 9 -8.78 -0.50 7.39
C GLU A 9 -9.09 0.93 6.91
N VAL A 10 -10.15 1.07 6.13
CA VAL A 10 -10.66 2.36 5.67
C VAL A 10 -11.86 2.76 6.52
N THR A 11 -11.90 4.02 6.92
CA THR A 11 -13.03 4.60 7.66
C THR A 11 -13.89 5.43 6.70
N ASP A 12 -15.19 5.17 6.68
CA ASP A 12 -16.15 5.95 5.87
C ASP A 12 -16.54 7.28 6.55
N ILE A 13 -17.38 8.07 5.89
CA ILE A 13 -17.83 9.37 6.39
C ILE A 13 -18.72 9.28 7.63
N GLU A 14 -19.33 8.12 7.87
CA GLU A 14 -20.16 7.83 9.05
C GLU A 14 -19.32 7.27 10.22
N GLY A 15 -18.02 7.04 9.99
CA GLY A 15 -17.09 6.50 10.98
C GLY A 15 -17.03 4.98 11.02
N ASN A 16 -17.71 4.27 10.10
CA ASN A 16 -17.63 2.82 10.04
C ASN A 16 -16.30 2.38 9.44
N LYS A 17 -15.74 1.32 10.00
CA LYS A 17 -14.47 0.74 9.57
C LYS A 17 -14.72 -0.49 8.72
N SER A 18 -14.05 -0.55 7.57
CA SER A 18 -14.08 -1.70 6.67
C SER A 18 -12.68 -2.03 6.18
N ALA A 19 -12.33 -3.32 6.14
CA ALA A 19 -11.06 -3.77 5.60
C ALA A 19 -11.16 -3.93 4.08
N PHE A 20 -10.20 -3.34 3.36
CA PHE A 20 -10.05 -3.45 1.91
C PHE A 20 -8.76 -4.16 1.55
N ASP A 21 -8.84 -5.02 0.54
CA ASP A 21 -7.67 -5.60 -0.09
C ASP A 21 -7.22 -4.70 -1.25
N ILE A 22 -6.11 -3.98 -1.04
CA ILE A 22 -5.48 -3.13 -2.07
C ILE A 22 -4.21 -3.76 -2.64
N SER A 23 -3.83 -4.97 -2.20
CA SER A 23 -2.54 -5.57 -2.53
C SER A 23 -2.32 -5.69 -4.05
N LYS A 24 -3.34 -6.16 -4.77
CA LYS A 24 -3.26 -6.33 -6.22
C LYS A 24 -3.21 -5.00 -6.96
N GLU A 25 -4.02 -4.03 -6.54
CA GLU A 25 -4.06 -2.71 -7.17
C GLU A 25 -2.76 -1.94 -6.93
N LEU A 26 -2.25 -1.95 -5.70
CA LEU A 26 -0.99 -1.31 -5.33
C LEU A 26 0.19 -1.96 -6.04
N GLY A 27 0.28 -3.29 -6.01
CA GLY A 27 1.31 -4.04 -6.71
C GLY A 27 1.32 -3.74 -8.21
N ASN A 28 0.16 -3.77 -8.87
CA ASN A 28 0.08 -3.42 -10.29
C ASN A 28 0.45 -1.96 -10.56
N THR A 29 0.02 -1.03 -9.71
CA THR A 29 0.33 0.40 -9.85
C THR A 29 1.84 0.65 -9.85
N ILE A 30 2.56 0.06 -8.89
CA ILE A 30 4.02 0.17 -8.82
C ILE A 30 4.66 -0.52 -10.03
N TYR A 31 4.25 -1.76 -10.33
CA TYR A 31 4.81 -2.56 -11.43
C TYR A 31 4.75 -1.84 -12.79
N GLN A 32 3.64 -1.12 -13.05
CA GLN A 32 3.42 -0.44 -14.33
C GLN A 32 4.12 0.92 -14.45
N LYS A 33 4.56 1.51 -13.33
CA LYS A 33 5.05 2.90 -13.29
C LYS A 33 6.53 2.99 -12.92
N THR A 34 7.05 2.02 -12.19
CA THR A 34 8.43 2.07 -11.74
C THR A 34 9.42 1.83 -12.87
N ALA A 35 10.53 2.56 -12.85
CA ALA A 35 11.73 2.27 -13.63
C ALA A 35 12.83 1.62 -12.78
N ASP A 36 12.61 1.48 -11.47
CA ASP A 36 13.56 0.92 -10.52
C ASP A 36 13.33 -0.60 -10.36
N LEU A 37 14.42 -1.37 -10.40
CA LEU A 37 14.34 -2.84 -10.31
C LEU A 37 13.93 -3.31 -8.91
N GLY A 38 14.36 -2.61 -7.85
CA GLY A 38 13.97 -2.93 -6.48
C GLY A 38 12.48 -2.69 -6.24
N GLU A 39 11.95 -1.58 -6.76
CA GLU A 39 10.51 -1.30 -6.73
C GLU A 39 9.70 -2.30 -7.56
N LEU A 40 10.25 -2.81 -8.68
CA LEU A 40 9.62 -3.88 -9.45
C LEU A 40 9.50 -5.17 -8.63
N GLU A 41 10.53 -5.53 -7.87
CA GLU A 41 10.50 -6.68 -6.97
C GLU A 41 9.50 -6.46 -5.82
N LEU A 42 9.51 -5.28 -5.20
CA LEU A 42 8.53 -4.88 -4.18
C LEU A 42 7.10 -5.02 -4.70
N ALA A 43 6.84 -4.51 -5.91
CA ALA A 43 5.54 -4.59 -6.57
C ALA A 43 5.04 -6.04 -6.69
N GLN A 44 5.94 -6.94 -7.12
CA GLN A 44 5.61 -8.37 -7.23
C GLN A 44 5.36 -9.03 -5.88
N ARG A 45 6.14 -8.68 -4.83
CA ARG A 45 5.94 -9.19 -3.47
C ARG A 45 4.56 -8.79 -2.95
N ILE A 46 4.21 -7.50 -3.08
CA ILE A 46 2.90 -6.98 -2.67
C ILE A 46 1.79 -7.69 -3.45
N TYR A 47 1.90 -7.78 -4.77
CA TYR A 47 0.86 -8.37 -5.62
C TYR A 47 0.61 -9.85 -5.33
N LYS A 48 1.68 -10.63 -5.14
CA LYS A 48 1.61 -12.09 -4.99
C LYS A 48 1.25 -12.52 -3.57
N ASN A 49 1.80 -11.84 -2.56
CA ASN A 49 1.70 -12.27 -1.17
C ASN A 49 0.65 -11.47 -0.39
N GLY A 50 0.47 -10.20 -0.74
CA GLY A 50 -0.38 -9.24 -0.03
C GLY A 50 0.15 -8.78 1.32
N GLU A 51 0.83 -9.67 2.05
CA GLU A 51 1.57 -9.35 3.27
C GLU A 51 3.08 -9.38 3.00
N VAL A 52 3.78 -8.32 3.38
CA VAL A 52 5.21 -8.14 3.08
C VAL A 52 5.98 -7.46 4.20
N GLU A 53 7.26 -7.80 4.30
CA GLU A 53 8.22 -7.04 5.09
C GLU A 53 8.72 -5.86 4.26
N LEU A 54 8.68 -4.66 4.83
CA LEU A 54 9.13 -3.42 4.22
C LEU A 54 10.29 -2.80 4.98
N SER A 55 11.23 -2.23 4.22
CA SER A 55 12.16 -1.23 4.73
C SER A 55 11.48 0.14 4.88
N SER A 56 12.12 1.07 5.59
CA SER A 56 11.61 2.45 5.69
C SER A 56 11.56 3.15 4.34
N ASP A 57 12.54 2.90 3.46
CA ASP A 57 12.59 3.49 2.12
C ASP A 57 11.45 2.95 1.23
N GLU A 58 11.17 1.64 1.30
CA GLU A 58 10.05 1.03 0.57
C GLU A 58 8.71 1.59 1.05
N ALA A 59 8.55 1.81 2.36
CA ALA A 59 7.35 2.43 2.91
C ALA A 59 7.14 3.86 2.38
N GLU A 60 8.20 4.68 2.31
CA GLU A 60 8.12 6.04 1.74
C GLU A 60 7.77 6.02 0.25
N ARG A 61 8.36 5.11 -0.53
CA ARG A 61 7.99 4.93 -1.95
C ARG A 61 6.53 4.55 -2.11
N ILE A 62 6.00 3.65 -1.28
CA ILE A 62 4.58 3.27 -1.31
C ILE A 62 3.68 4.47 -1.06
N LYS A 63 4.02 5.36 -0.11
CA LYS A 63 3.25 6.60 0.13
C LYS A 63 3.18 7.48 -1.13
N GLU A 64 4.26 7.58 -1.89
CA GLU A 64 4.30 8.36 -3.14
C GLU A 64 3.38 7.78 -4.22
N TYR A 65 3.39 6.45 -4.40
CA TYR A 65 2.49 5.76 -5.32
C TYR A 65 1.03 5.86 -4.90
N VAL A 66 0.75 5.73 -3.60
CA VAL A 66 -0.62 5.83 -3.07
C VAL A 66 -1.16 7.24 -3.24
N ARG A 67 -0.35 8.27 -2.94
CA ARG A 67 -0.72 9.68 -3.07
C ARG A 67 -1.21 10.06 -4.48
N THR A 68 -0.61 9.46 -5.51
CA THR A 68 -0.86 9.86 -6.92
C THR A 68 -1.87 8.98 -7.64
N ASN A 69 -2.23 7.81 -7.09
CA ASN A 69 -3.04 6.81 -7.81
C ASN A 69 -4.28 6.32 -7.05
N PHE A 70 -4.42 6.63 -5.75
CA PHE A 70 -5.54 6.16 -4.93
C PHE A 70 -6.39 7.31 -4.42
N VAL A 71 -7.65 7.02 -4.10
CA VAL A 71 -8.57 8.00 -3.49
C VAL A 71 -8.16 8.36 -2.06
N ALA A 72 -8.47 9.58 -1.61
CA ALA A 72 -7.99 10.14 -0.35
C ALA A 72 -8.24 9.25 0.88
N VAL A 73 -9.37 8.56 0.95
CA VAL A 73 -9.70 7.66 2.08
C VAL A 73 -8.75 6.46 2.18
N VAL A 74 -8.30 5.93 1.04
CA VAL A 74 -7.29 4.86 1.00
C VAL A 74 -5.91 5.42 1.34
N GLN A 75 -5.60 6.65 0.89
CA GLN A 75 -4.32 7.29 1.23
C GLN A 75 -4.17 7.47 2.75
N ILE A 76 -5.21 7.95 3.42
CA ILE A 76 -5.22 8.10 4.89
C ILE A 76 -4.98 6.76 5.54
N ALA A 77 -5.76 5.73 5.19
CA ALA A 77 -5.66 4.41 5.76
C ALA A 77 -4.26 3.80 5.61
N VAL A 78 -3.67 3.87 4.41
CA VAL A 78 -2.32 3.35 4.15
C VAL A 78 -1.27 4.11 4.93
N ASN A 79 -1.34 5.45 4.97
CA ASN A 79 -0.39 6.26 5.72
C ASN A 79 -0.44 5.97 7.22
N GLU A 80 -1.63 5.78 7.78
CA GLU A 80 -1.80 5.37 9.18
C GLU A 80 -1.25 3.97 9.44
N THR A 81 -1.50 3.01 8.55
CA THR A 81 -0.96 1.64 8.65
C THR A 81 0.58 1.66 8.63
N LEU A 82 1.19 2.44 7.74
CA LEU A 82 2.65 2.56 7.63
C LEU A 82 3.30 3.36 8.77
N ALA A 83 2.53 4.13 9.53
CA ALA A 83 3.04 4.91 10.67
C ALA A 83 2.96 4.14 12.01
N LYS A 84 2.18 3.06 12.08
CA LYS A 84 1.96 2.26 13.29
C LYS A 84 3.05 1.21 13.53
N GLU A 85 3.85 0.89 12.52
CA GLU A 85 4.88 -0.16 12.51
C GLU A 85 6.27 0.43 12.28
#